data_AF-A0A543J337-F1
#
_entry.id   AF-A0A543J337-F1
#
_cell.length_a   1.000
_cell.length_b   1.000
_cell.length_c   1.000
_cell.angle_alpha   90.00
_cell.angle_beta   90.00
_cell.angle_gamma   90.00
#
_symmetry.space_group_name_H-M   'P 1'
#
loop_
_entity.id
_entity.type
_entity.pdbx_description
1 polymer ?
#
loop_
_entity_poly.entity_id
_entity_poly.type
_entity_poly.pdbx_seq_one_letter_code
_entity_poly.pdbx_strand_id
1 'polypeptide(L)'
;MAAICPVCSLEGLPGERFCEECGTPLGATLCASCGAGAVDADGYCGRCGVRQPTGRDHAEIELTAGAVRVAGVSDRGLRHSHNEDAMALTVTAVPAGPYAAVPAGTGDPVAGPAGWQGGRDAFPPPAAGGTPGGAGHAVVGVVCDGVSTSPRPEEASQTAADTAAAVLAERLAAGADAVAATYQAVAAAAGAVAGLADSLFDAPACTLVSAVVDPRHVTVGWVGDSRAYWLSGPGSALLTQDDAGPGHVLTAWLGADAGEVVPHVRSFAPEGPGVVLVCSDGLWNYYPDPLALAQAVPDAAADPLAAARTLVELALQAGGRDNITVLVIPFTGRR
;
A
#
# COMPACT_ATOMS: atom_id res chain seq x y z
N MET A 1 -23.84 25.44 24.05
CA MET A 1 -24.31 24.46 25.07
C MET A 1 -23.09 24.01 25.86
N ALA A 2 -23.27 23.70 27.14
CA ALA A 2 -22.24 23.09 27.95
C ALA A 2 -21.99 21.64 27.49
N ALA A 3 -20.73 21.20 27.48
CA ALA A 3 -20.35 19.83 27.12
C ALA A 3 -20.26 18.98 28.40
N ILE A 4 -20.77 17.75 28.36
CA ILE A 4 -20.68 16.81 29.49
C ILE A 4 -19.30 16.14 29.45
N CYS A 5 -18.61 16.12 30.59
CA CYS A 5 -17.33 15.43 30.72
C CYS A 5 -17.53 13.91 30.52
N PRO A 6 -16.77 13.27 29.62
CA PRO A 6 -16.93 11.84 29.34
C PRO A 6 -16.52 10.95 30.52
N VAL A 7 -15.63 11.42 31.41
CA VAL A 7 -15.06 10.62 32.50
C VAL A 7 -15.87 10.73 33.79
N CYS A 8 -16.19 11.94 34.25
CA CYS A 8 -16.91 12.15 35.51
C CYS A 8 -18.40 12.50 35.33
N SER A 9 -18.88 12.62 34.09
CA SER A 9 -20.28 12.95 33.75
C SER A 9 -20.78 14.31 34.26
N LEU A 10 -19.89 15.18 34.74
CA LEU A 10 -20.24 16.54 35.13
C LEU A 10 -20.36 17.45 33.91
N GLU A 11 -21.34 18.35 33.95
CA GLU A 11 -21.55 19.37 32.91
C GLU A 11 -20.46 20.44 33.02
N GLY A 12 -19.69 20.64 31.93
CA GLY A 12 -18.66 21.66 31.86
C GLY A 12 -19.24 23.06 31.69
N LEU A 13 -18.48 24.10 32.08
CA LEU A 13 -18.93 25.47 31.87
C LEU A 13 -18.95 25.83 30.36
N PRO A 14 -19.88 26.69 29.91
CA PRO A 14 -19.92 27.10 28.50
C PRO A 14 -18.62 27.76 28.04
N GLY A 15 -17.97 27.17 27.03
CA GLY A 15 -16.74 27.70 26.43
C GLY A 15 -15.43 27.09 26.97
N GLU A 16 -15.51 26.26 28.01
CA GLU A 16 -14.33 25.57 28.54
C GLU A 16 -13.88 24.41 27.66
N ARG A 17 -12.56 24.18 27.63
CA ARG A 17 -11.95 23.07 26.88
C ARG A 17 -11.66 21.85 27.76
N PHE A 18 -11.62 22.02 29.07
CA PHE A 18 -11.28 20.97 30.03
C PHE A 18 -12.29 20.98 31.18
N CYS A 19 -12.56 19.80 31.75
CA CYS A 19 -13.40 19.66 32.93
C CYS A 19 -12.67 20.21 34.15
N GLU A 20 -13.29 21.11 34.91
CA GLU A 20 -12.68 21.71 36.11
C GLU A 20 -12.49 20.71 37.26
N GLU A 21 -13.29 19.63 37.30
CA GLU A 21 -13.20 18.63 38.37
C GLU A 21 -12.03 17.65 38.17
N CYS A 22 -11.87 17.16 36.94
CA CYS A 22 -10.94 16.05 36.66
C CYS A 22 -9.90 16.35 35.58
N GLY A 23 -9.88 17.57 35.03
CA GLY A 23 -8.92 18.00 34.01
C GLY A 23 -9.08 17.38 32.62
N THR A 24 -10.08 16.51 32.42
CA THR A 24 -10.30 15.81 31.14
C THR A 24 -10.76 16.79 30.05
N PRO A 25 -10.19 16.73 28.82
CA PRO A 25 -10.69 17.52 27.70
C PRO A 25 -12.17 17.26 27.42
N LEU A 26 -12.96 18.33 27.33
CA LEU A 26 -14.38 18.26 27.02
C LEU A 26 -14.54 17.95 25.53
N GLY A 27 -14.85 16.68 25.21
CA GLY A 27 -14.88 16.13 23.86
C GLY A 27 -13.96 14.92 23.65
N ALA A 28 -13.16 14.53 24.65
CA ALA A 28 -12.35 13.32 24.58
C ALA A 28 -13.22 12.05 24.48
N THR A 29 -12.74 11.06 23.72
CA THR A 29 -13.35 9.74 23.66
C THR A 29 -13.04 8.95 24.94
N LEU A 30 -13.95 8.05 25.33
CA LEU A 30 -13.67 7.08 26.39
C LEU A 30 -12.87 5.92 25.86
N CYS A 31 -11.98 5.41 26.71
CA CYS A 31 -11.19 4.23 26.42
C CYS A 31 -12.08 3.01 26.17
N ALA A 32 -11.97 2.40 24.99
CA ALA A 32 -12.65 1.16 24.62
C ALA A 32 -12.18 -0.05 25.46
N SER A 33 -10.96 0.00 26.01
CA SER A 33 -10.39 -1.09 26.83
C SER A 33 -10.89 -1.06 28.28
N CYS A 34 -10.75 0.07 28.98
CA CYS A 34 -11.11 0.17 30.40
C CYS A 34 -12.45 0.86 30.65
N GLY A 35 -13.07 1.43 29.62
CA GLY A 35 -14.36 2.14 29.68
C GLY A 35 -14.34 3.45 30.47
N ALA A 36 -13.20 3.85 31.05
CA ALA A 36 -13.20 4.83 32.14
C ALA A 36 -12.10 5.89 32.08
N GLY A 37 -11.09 5.73 31.22
CA GLY A 37 -10.08 6.77 30.99
C GLY A 37 -10.41 7.58 29.74
N ALA A 38 -10.05 8.87 29.76
CA ALA A 38 -10.05 9.68 28.56
C ALA A 38 -8.85 9.33 27.68
N VAL A 39 -9.08 9.41 26.37
CA VAL A 39 -8.05 9.22 25.34
C VAL A 39 -7.40 10.57 25.06
N ASP A 40 -6.09 10.65 25.16
CA ASP A 40 -5.33 11.85 24.84
C ASP A 40 -5.14 12.05 23.33
N ALA A 41 -4.48 13.14 22.96
CA ALA A 41 -4.25 13.50 21.55
C ALA A 41 -3.35 12.49 20.82
N ASP A 42 -2.53 11.74 21.55
CA ASP A 42 -1.62 10.72 21.01
C ASP A 42 -2.33 9.35 20.90
N GLY A 43 -3.61 9.29 21.25
CA GLY A 43 -4.44 8.09 21.19
C GLY A 43 -4.28 7.16 22.39
N TYR A 44 -3.60 7.58 23.45
CA TYR A 44 -3.39 6.77 24.65
C TYR A 44 -4.45 7.05 25.72
N CYS A 45 -4.84 6.01 26.44
CA CYS A 45 -5.70 6.18 27.60
C CYS A 45 -4.88 6.74 28.77
N GLY A 46 -5.21 7.95 29.23
CA GLY A 46 -4.54 8.58 30.38
C GLY A 46 -4.72 7.86 31.71
N ARG A 47 -5.51 6.77 31.76
CA ARG A 47 -5.72 5.94 32.96
C ARG A 47 -5.02 4.59 32.92
N CYS A 48 -5.24 3.78 31.88
CA CYS A 48 -4.67 2.44 31.80
C CYS A 48 -3.44 2.37 30.88
N GLY A 49 -3.08 3.47 30.20
CA GLY A 49 -1.95 3.53 29.27
C GLY A 49 -2.16 2.79 27.96
N VAL A 50 -3.32 2.16 27.74
CA VAL A 50 -3.62 1.42 26.51
C VAL A 50 -3.89 2.40 25.37
N ARG A 51 -3.16 2.27 24.26
CA ARG A 51 -3.46 2.97 23.01
C ARG A 51 -4.80 2.49 22.45
N GLN A 52 -5.64 3.41 22.03
CA GLN A 52 -6.97 3.08 21.54
C GLN A 52 -6.94 2.55 20.11
N PRO A 53 -7.86 1.64 19.77
CA PRO A 53 -8.03 1.19 18.39
C PRO A 53 -8.32 2.40 17.50
N THR A 54 -7.48 2.61 16.50
CA THR A 54 -7.66 3.68 15.50
C THR A 54 -8.53 3.24 14.32
N GLY A 55 -8.99 1.97 14.35
CA GLY A 55 -9.60 1.31 13.20
C GLY A 55 -8.58 0.84 12.15
N ARG A 56 -7.27 1.07 12.36
CA ARG A 56 -6.19 0.61 11.47
C ARG A 56 -5.71 -0.81 11.74
N ASP A 57 -5.96 -1.33 12.94
CA ASP A 57 -5.51 -2.67 13.34
C ASP A 57 -6.10 -3.79 12.50
N HIS A 58 -7.26 -3.55 11.89
CA HIS A 58 -7.82 -4.38 10.84
C HIS A 58 -8.66 -3.48 9.94
N ALA A 59 -8.24 -3.33 8.68
CA ALA A 59 -8.88 -2.47 7.70
C ALA A 59 -9.13 -3.24 6.40
N GLU A 60 -10.30 -3.05 5.82
CA GLU A 60 -10.68 -3.63 4.54
C GLU A 60 -11.16 -2.52 3.62
N ILE A 61 -10.70 -2.54 2.37
CA ILE A 61 -11.13 -1.63 1.31
C ILE A 61 -11.65 -2.48 0.16
N GLU A 62 -12.84 -2.18 -0.33
CA GLU A 62 -13.35 -2.72 -1.61
C GLU A 62 -13.81 -1.55 -2.46
N LEU A 63 -13.29 -1.47 -3.69
CA LEU A 63 -13.76 -0.50 -4.69
C LEU A 63 -14.40 -1.22 -5.85
N THR A 64 -15.56 -0.71 -6.25
CA THR A 64 -16.27 -1.14 -7.45
C THR A 64 -16.47 0.06 -8.37
N ALA A 65 -15.91 0.00 -9.57
CA ALA A 65 -16.05 1.01 -10.61
C ALA A 65 -16.48 0.36 -11.92
N GLY A 66 -17.79 0.37 -12.20
CA GLY A 66 -18.34 -0.38 -13.33
C GLY A 66 -18.13 -1.88 -13.15
N ALA A 67 -17.40 -2.52 -14.09
CA ALA A 67 -17.05 -3.93 -14.01
C ALA A 67 -15.74 -4.21 -13.24
N VAL A 68 -15.02 -3.17 -12.83
CA VAL A 68 -13.77 -3.30 -12.06
C VAL A 68 -14.13 -3.50 -10.59
N ARG A 69 -13.69 -4.61 -10.01
CA ARG A 69 -13.71 -4.87 -8.56
C ARG A 69 -12.28 -5.05 -8.12
N VAL A 70 -11.89 -4.36 -7.06
CA VAL A 70 -10.55 -4.43 -6.46
C VAL A 70 -10.70 -4.32 -4.95
N ALA A 71 -9.80 -4.96 -4.22
CA ALA A 71 -9.90 -4.96 -2.77
C ALA A 71 -8.53 -5.02 -2.09
N GLY A 72 -8.52 -4.66 -0.82
CA GLY A 72 -7.39 -4.78 0.06
C GLY A 72 -7.78 -5.11 1.48
N VAL A 73 -6.91 -5.81 2.19
CA VAL A 73 -7.02 -6.07 3.63
C VAL A 73 -5.67 -5.76 4.27
N SER A 74 -5.69 -5.05 5.38
CA SER A 74 -4.54 -4.78 6.23
C SER A 74 -4.87 -5.20 7.66
N ASP A 75 -4.00 -5.97 8.30
CA ASP A 75 -4.18 -6.49 9.65
C ASP A 75 -2.91 -6.30 10.46
N ARG A 76 -3.06 -5.94 11.74
CA ARG A 76 -1.96 -5.75 12.68
C ARG A 76 -1.13 -7.02 12.91
N GLY A 77 -1.70 -8.19 12.64
CA GLY A 77 -1.10 -9.45 13.04
C GLY A 77 -1.24 -9.72 14.54
N LEU A 78 -0.57 -10.77 14.99
CA LEU A 78 -0.72 -11.34 16.34
C LEU A 78 0.30 -10.82 17.34
N ARG A 79 1.35 -10.12 16.89
CA ARG A 79 2.50 -9.73 17.73
C ARG A 79 2.68 -8.23 17.89
N HIS A 80 2.41 -7.45 16.85
CA HIS A 80 2.56 -6.00 16.90
C HIS A 80 1.46 -5.38 17.75
N SER A 81 1.77 -4.28 18.44
CA SER A 81 0.81 -3.57 19.29
C SER A 81 -0.10 -2.61 18.50
N HIS A 82 0.29 -2.28 17.28
CA HIS A 82 -0.45 -1.46 16.32
C HIS A 82 -0.07 -1.86 14.89
N ASN A 83 -0.89 -1.46 13.93
CA ASN A 83 -0.60 -1.63 12.51
C ASN A 83 0.19 -0.44 11.97
N GLU A 84 1.43 -0.70 11.58
CA GLU A 84 2.41 0.20 10.98
C GLU A 84 2.35 0.17 9.45
N ASP A 85 1.65 -0.79 8.86
CA ASP A 85 1.33 -0.80 7.44
C ASP A 85 0.26 0.25 7.07
N ALA A 86 0.27 0.62 5.79
CA ALA A 86 -0.81 1.35 5.15
C ALA A 86 -1.06 0.85 3.73
N MET A 87 -2.29 1.03 3.26
CA MET A 87 -2.66 0.82 1.87
C MET A 87 -3.56 1.93 1.35
N ALA A 88 -3.42 2.24 0.07
CA ALA A 88 -4.32 3.13 -0.66
C ALA A 88 -4.76 2.45 -1.95
N LEU A 89 -6.04 2.63 -2.30
CA LEU A 89 -6.64 2.07 -3.51
C LEU A 89 -7.52 3.14 -4.14
N THR A 90 -7.40 3.34 -5.45
CA THR A 90 -8.23 4.29 -6.19
C THR A 90 -8.43 3.85 -7.64
N VAL A 91 -9.50 4.34 -8.25
CA VAL A 91 -9.80 4.14 -9.66
C VAL A 91 -9.89 5.51 -10.31
N THR A 92 -9.08 5.74 -11.34
CA THR A 92 -9.06 7.01 -12.07
C THR A 92 -9.47 6.80 -13.53
N ALA A 93 -10.15 7.80 -14.09
CA ALA A 93 -10.43 7.83 -15.52
C ALA A 93 -9.14 8.16 -16.26
N VAL A 94 -8.82 7.40 -17.31
CA VAL A 94 -7.68 7.69 -18.18
C VAL A 94 -8.18 8.15 -19.55
N PRO A 95 -7.62 9.24 -20.11
CA PRO A 95 -8.06 9.79 -21.37
C PRO A 95 -7.82 8.80 -22.53
N ALA A 96 -8.67 8.90 -23.54
CA ALA A 96 -8.46 8.22 -24.82
C ALA A 96 -7.21 8.81 -25.50
N GLY A 97 -6.10 8.07 -25.51
CA GLY A 97 -4.87 8.57 -26.12
C GLY A 97 -3.92 7.47 -26.56
N PRO A 98 -2.95 7.77 -27.45
CA PRO A 98 -1.82 6.86 -27.67
C PRO A 98 -1.05 6.80 -26.35
N TYR A 99 -0.99 5.62 -25.73
CA TYR A 99 -0.06 5.37 -24.64
C TYR A 99 1.34 5.70 -25.16
N ALA A 100 1.99 6.70 -24.57
CA ALA A 100 3.31 7.13 -25.01
C ALA A 100 4.26 5.92 -24.92
N ALA A 101 5.14 5.77 -25.93
CA ALA A 101 6.12 4.70 -25.90
C ALA A 101 7.02 4.86 -24.66
N VAL A 102 7.15 3.79 -23.86
CA VAL A 102 8.08 3.72 -22.73
C VAL A 102 9.49 4.03 -23.25
N PRO A 103 10.20 5.05 -22.73
CA PRO A 103 11.61 5.22 -23.00
C PRO A 103 12.34 3.99 -22.48
N ALA A 104 13.20 3.38 -23.29
CA ALA A 104 14.02 2.24 -22.86
C ALA A 104 14.78 2.61 -21.56
N GLY A 105 14.38 2.00 -20.44
CA GLY A 105 15.01 2.23 -19.15
C GLY A 105 16.44 1.68 -19.15
N THR A 106 17.38 2.43 -18.56
CA THR A 106 18.78 2.04 -18.37
C THR A 106 18.98 1.12 -17.16
N GLY A 107 17.98 0.31 -16.80
CA GLY A 107 18.04 -0.61 -15.66
C GLY A 107 18.75 -1.91 -16.03
N ASP A 108 19.59 -2.40 -15.12
CA ASP A 108 20.31 -3.67 -15.28
C ASP A 108 19.34 -4.85 -15.53
N PRO A 109 19.69 -5.80 -16.41
CA PRO A 109 18.83 -6.92 -16.76
C PRO A 109 18.69 -7.92 -15.60
N VAL A 110 17.52 -7.97 -14.98
CA VAL A 110 17.15 -9.06 -14.06
C VAL A 110 16.92 -10.34 -14.88
N ALA A 111 17.66 -11.40 -14.58
CA ALA A 111 17.48 -12.71 -15.21
C ALA A 111 16.13 -13.31 -14.81
N GLY A 112 15.28 -13.63 -15.78
CA GLY A 112 14.05 -14.37 -15.54
C GLY A 112 14.30 -15.83 -15.13
N PRO A 113 13.32 -16.50 -14.51
CA PRO A 113 13.44 -17.87 -14.01
C PRO A 113 13.69 -18.88 -15.14
N ALA A 114 14.36 -20.00 -14.81
CA ALA A 114 14.69 -21.04 -15.78
C ALA A 114 13.41 -21.62 -16.43
N GLY A 115 13.27 -21.44 -17.75
CA GLY A 115 12.05 -21.70 -18.53
C GLY A 115 11.50 -20.46 -19.23
N TRP A 116 11.99 -19.27 -18.86
CA TRP A 116 11.69 -17.98 -19.48
C TRP A 116 12.48 -17.77 -20.77
N GLN A 117 11.80 -17.71 -21.92
CA GLN A 117 12.39 -17.38 -23.24
C GLN A 117 12.43 -15.86 -23.50
N GLY A 118 12.89 -15.07 -22.53
CA GLY A 118 12.93 -13.61 -22.61
C GLY A 118 14.28 -12.98 -22.26
N GLY A 119 15.40 -13.66 -22.51
CA GLY A 119 16.72 -13.13 -22.13
C GLY A 119 17.03 -11.75 -22.70
N ARG A 120 17.38 -10.81 -21.81
CA ARG A 120 18.24 -9.60 -21.96
C ARG A 120 17.99 -8.59 -23.10
N ASP A 121 17.06 -8.89 -24.01
CA ASP A 121 16.50 -8.02 -25.06
C ASP A 121 14.95 -8.04 -25.03
N ALA A 122 14.32 -8.71 -24.07
CA ALA A 122 12.87 -8.94 -24.10
C ALA A 122 12.08 -7.92 -23.29
N PHE A 123 11.98 -6.70 -23.80
CA PHE A 123 10.67 -6.13 -24.07
C PHE A 123 10.83 -5.23 -25.29
N PRO A 124 10.22 -5.56 -26.45
CA PRO A 124 10.25 -4.65 -27.57
C PRO A 124 9.69 -3.30 -27.09
N PRO A 125 10.26 -2.16 -27.52
CA PRO A 125 9.53 -0.90 -27.38
C PRO A 125 8.12 -1.13 -27.95
N PRO A 126 7.07 -0.58 -27.32
CA PRO A 126 5.72 -0.76 -27.84
C PRO A 126 5.72 -0.39 -29.33
N ALA A 127 5.11 -1.22 -30.16
CA ALA A 127 5.01 -0.94 -31.58
C ALA A 127 4.46 0.48 -31.76
N ALA A 128 5.23 1.35 -32.39
CA ALA A 128 4.78 2.68 -32.76
C ALA A 128 3.56 2.52 -33.69
N GLY A 129 2.34 2.76 -33.16
CA GLY A 129 1.12 2.69 -33.98
C GLY A 129 -0.12 2.04 -33.35
N GLY A 130 -0.28 2.02 -32.03
CA GLY A 130 -1.56 1.61 -31.43
C GLY A 130 -2.69 2.59 -31.76
N THR A 131 -3.81 2.09 -32.28
CA THR A 131 -5.04 2.89 -32.42
C THR A 131 -5.46 3.49 -31.06
N PRO A 132 -5.94 4.75 -31.02
CA PRO A 132 -6.44 5.36 -29.79
C PRO A 132 -7.50 4.45 -29.17
N GLY A 133 -7.26 3.98 -27.94
CA GLY A 133 -8.31 3.35 -27.15
C GLY A 133 -9.33 4.40 -26.76
N GLY A 134 -10.60 4.01 -26.59
CA GLY A 134 -11.57 4.86 -25.92
C GLY A 134 -11.15 5.17 -24.47
N ALA A 135 -11.80 6.16 -23.85
CA ALA A 135 -11.57 6.49 -22.45
C ALA A 135 -11.73 5.23 -21.58
N GLY A 136 -10.80 5.03 -20.65
CA GLY A 136 -10.73 3.84 -19.81
C GLY A 136 -10.67 4.20 -18.33
N HIS A 137 -10.50 3.18 -17.50
CA HIS A 137 -10.15 3.36 -16.09
C HIS A 137 -8.80 2.69 -15.84
N ALA A 138 -7.98 3.30 -15.00
CA ALA A 138 -6.83 2.65 -14.40
C ALA A 138 -7.10 2.48 -12.90
N VAL A 139 -6.76 1.31 -12.38
CA VAL A 139 -6.69 1.06 -10.94
C VAL A 139 -5.30 1.42 -10.47
N VAL A 140 -5.22 2.12 -9.35
CA VAL A 140 -3.98 2.37 -8.61
C VAL A 140 -4.11 1.73 -7.24
N GLY A 141 -3.16 0.87 -6.89
CA GLY A 141 -2.99 0.34 -5.55
C GLY A 141 -1.59 0.64 -5.03
N VAL A 142 -1.48 1.00 -3.75
CA VAL A 142 -0.20 1.25 -3.07
C VAL A 142 -0.24 0.57 -1.71
N VAL A 143 0.85 -0.13 -1.37
CA VAL A 143 1.11 -0.67 -0.03
C VAL A 143 2.43 -0.07 0.45
N CYS A 144 2.45 0.35 1.71
CA CYS A 144 3.64 0.84 2.39
C CYS A 144 3.74 0.17 3.75
N ASP A 145 4.93 -0.30 4.09
CA ASP A 145 5.25 -0.97 5.35
C ASP A 145 6.12 -0.02 6.19
N GLY A 146 5.67 0.31 7.40
CA GLY A 146 6.37 1.23 8.28
C GLY A 146 7.59 0.57 8.92
N VAL A 147 8.75 1.23 8.87
CA VAL A 147 9.98 0.66 9.48
C VAL A 147 9.88 0.75 11.00
N SER A 148 9.61 -0.36 11.69
CA SER A 148 9.34 -0.38 13.15
C SER A 148 10.46 0.18 14.04
N THR A 149 11.69 0.28 13.54
CA THR A 149 12.82 0.88 14.27
C THR A 149 12.92 2.39 14.08
N SER A 150 12.12 2.96 13.17
CA SER A 150 11.99 4.40 12.94
C SER A 150 10.89 5.00 13.83
N PRO A 151 10.91 6.30 14.12
CA PRO A 151 9.83 6.98 14.80
C PRO A 151 8.59 7.12 13.91
N ARG A 152 7.39 7.00 14.48
CA ARG A 152 6.11 7.24 13.78
C ARG A 152 5.97 6.46 12.46
N PRO A 153 6.31 5.15 12.42
CA PRO A 153 6.31 4.36 11.18
C PRO A 153 4.91 4.29 10.54
N GLU A 154 3.85 4.31 11.36
CA GLU A 154 2.47 4.29 10.87
C GLU A 154 2.05 5.60 10.19
N GLU A 155 2.69 6.73 10.53
CA GLU A 155 2.48 8.03 9.89
C GLU A 155 3.22 8.09 8.56
N ALA A 156 4.45 7.55 8.52
CA ALA A 156 5.25 7.43 7.29
C ALA A 156 4.53 6.60 6.23
N SER A 157 4.13 5.37 6.58
CA SER A 157 3.47 4.45 5.64
C SER A 157 2.16 5.03 5.10
N GLN A 158 1.34 5.63 5.96
CA GLN A 158 0.07 6.25 5.57
C GLN A 158 0.31 7.45 4.63
N THR A 159 1.23 8.34 5.00
CA THR A 159 1.57 9.52 4.19
C THR A 159 2.09 9.12 2.82
N ALA A 160 2.95 8.09 2.75
CA ALA A 160 3.47 7.57 1.50
C ALA A 160 2.38 6.97 0.62
N ALA A 161 1.54 6.08 1.17
CA ALA A 161 0.48 5.41 0.44
C ALA A 161 -0.52 6.41 -0.16
N ASP A 162 -1.00 7.36 0.65
CA ASP A 162 -1.97 8.36 0.21
C ASP A 162 -1.37 9.32 -0.83
N THR A 163 -0.14 9.79 -0.61
CA THR A 163 0.53 10.71 -1.54
C THR A 163 0.81 10.05 -2.88
N ALA A 164 1.36 8.82 -2.87
CA ALA A 164 1.67 8.10 -4.09
C ALA A 164 0.39 7.78 -4.89
N ALA A 165 -0.67 7.31 -4.22
CA ALA A 165 -1.94 7.00 -4.87
C ALA A 165 -2.59 8.26 -5.49
N ALA A 166 -2.56 9.38 -4.76
CA ALA A 166 -3.09 10.66 -5.25
C ALA A 166 -2.32 11.16 -6.49
N VAL A 167 -0.99 11.16 -6.45
CA VAL A 167 -0.16 11.60 -7.57
C VAL A 167 -0.33 10.66 -8.77
N LEU A 168 -0.32 9.34 -8.57
CA LEU A 168 -0.60 8.38 -9.64
C LEU A 168 -1.95 8.67 -10.30
N ALA A 169 -3.01 8.81 -9.51
CA ALA A 169 -4.35 9.06 -10.04
C ALA A 169 -4.46 10.38 -10.81
N GLU A 170 -3.86 11.46 -10.28
CA GLU A 170 -3.83 12.78 -10.94
C GLU A 170 -3.07 12.72 -12.27
N ARG A 171 -1.88 12.10 -12.28
CA ARG A 171 -1.05 12.03 -13.47
C ARG A 171 -1.66 11.16 -14.56
N LEU A 172 -2.23 10.02 -14.19
CA LEU A 172 -2.93 9.15 -15.12
C LEU A 172 -4.19 9.84 -15.68
N ALA A 173 -4.94 10.58 -14.87
CA ALA A 173 -6.07 11.39 -15.34
C ALA A 173 -5.65 12.50 -16.31
N ALA A 174 -4.46 13.08 -16.11
CA ALA A 174 -3.85 14.03 -17.03
C ALA A 174 -3.27 13.39 -18.30
N GLY A 175 -3.33 12.05 -18.43
CA GLY A 175 -2.84 11.31 -19.59
C GLY A 175 -1.33 11.05 -19.58
N ALA A 176 -0.69 11.14 -18.42
CA ALA A 176 0.71 10.73 -18.28
C ALA A 176 0.86 9.21 -18.48
N ASP A 177 2.02 8.82 -19.00
CA ASP A 177 2.43 7.42 -19.01
C ASP A 177 2.58 6.86 -17.59
N ALA A 178 2.19 5.60 -17.37
CA ALA A 178 2.18 4.99 -16.05
C ALA A 178 3.59 4.87 -15.44
N VAL A 179 4.63 4.60 -16.23
CA VAL A 179 6.01 4.54 -15.73
C VAL A 179 6.45 5.92 -15.25
N ALA A 180 6.22 6.95 -16.06
CA ALA A 180 6.54 8.33 -15.68
C ALA A 180 5.75 8.80 -14.45
N ALA A 181 4.46 8.44 -14.36
CA ALA A 181 3.61 8.72 -13.20
C ALA A 181 4.14 8.03 -11.94
N THR A 182 4.61 6.78 -12.04
CA THR A 182 5.22 6.03 -10.94
C THR A 182 6.47 6.72 -10.39
N TYR A 183 7.41 7.14 -11.24
CA TYR A 183 8.59 7.89 -10.78
C TYR A 183 8.22 9.16 -10.02
N GLN A 184 7.23 9.90 -10.52
CA GLN A 184 6.78 11.15 -9.89
C GLN A 184 6.04 10.90 -8.58
N ALA A 185 5.26 9.83 -8.51
CA ALA A 185 4.54 9.44 -7.30
C ALA A 185 5.48 9.01 -6.19
N VAL A 186 6.51 8.21 -6.49
CA VAL A 186 7.52 7.82 -5.49
C VAL A 186 8.32 9.02 -5.04
N ALA A 187 8.73 9.91 -5.95
CA ALA A 187 9.44 11.14 -5.57
C ALA A 187 8.58 12.04 -4.66
N ALA A 188 7.27 12.16 -4.95
CA ALA A 188 6.34 12.91 -4.11
C ALA A 188 6.13 12.27 -2.73
N ALA A 189 5.96 10.94 -2.68
CA ALA A 189 5.85 10.19 -1.43
C ALA A 189 7.12 10.31 -0.59
N ALA A 190 8.30 10.17 -1.20
CA ALA A 190 9.59 10.36 -0.54
C ALA A 190 9.71 11.77 0.08
N GLY A 191 9.32 12.81 -0.68
CA GLY A 191 9.32 14.19 -0.18
C GLY A 191 8.32 14.41 0.96
N ALA A 192 7.14 13.79 0.89
CA ALA A 192 6.11 13.90 1.93
C ALA A 192 6.55 13.21 3.23
N VAL A 193 7.09 11.98 3.15
CA VAL A 193 7.62 11.26 4.32
C VAL A 193 8.83 11.98 4.91
N ALA A 194 9.76 12.47 4.08
CA ALA A 194 10.89 13.26 4.56
C ALA A 194 10.42 14.56 5.27
N GLY A 195 9.30 15.13 4.85
CA GLY A 195 8.68 16.30 5.48
C GLY A 195 8.09 16.06 6.87
N LEU A 196 7.90 14.80 7.29
CA LEU A 196 7.44 14.44 8.64
C LEU A 196 8.56 14.52 9.69
N ALA A 197 9.82 14.49 9.25
CA ALA A 197 10.98 14.43 10.14
C ALA A 197 11.27 15.80 10.76
N ASP A 198 11.37 15.85 12.09
CA ASP A 198 11.87 17.03 12.81
C ASP A 198 13.39 17.17 12.70
N SER A 199 14.08 16.03 12.53
CA SER A 199 15.53 15.95 12.29
C SER A 199 15.89 14.63 11.61
N LEU A 200 17.11 14.51 11.08
CA LEU A 200 17.61 13.26 10.50
C LEU A 200 17.73 12.10 11.50
N PHE A 201 17.79 12.38 12.81
CA PHE A 201 17.84 11.35 13.86
C PHE A 201 16.45 10.91 14.34
N ASP A 202 15.40 11.62 13.90
CA ASP A 202 14.01 11.35 14.21
C ASP A 202 13.21 11.33 12.89
N ALA A 203 13.70 10.54 11.93
CA ALA A 203 13.13 10.46 10.59
C ALA A 203 12.18 9.26 10.48
N PRO A 204 10.86 9.48 10.33
CA PRO A 204 9.93 8.40 10.02
C PRO A 204 10.28 7.74 8.69
N ALA A 205 10.15 6.42 8.62
CA ALA A 205 10.52 5.66 7.44
C ALA A 205 9.52 4.56 7.10
N CYS A 206 9.40 4.25 5.80
CA CYS A 206 8.57 3.16 5.30
C CYS A 206 9.07 2.63 3.94
N THR A 207 8.61 1.45 3.55
CA THR A 207 8.72 0.95 2.17
C THR A 207 7.66 1.60 1.27
N LEU A 208 7.70 1.30 -0.02
CA LEU A 208 6.60 1.55 -0.94
C LEU A 208 6.58 0.50 -2.06
N VAL A 209 5.40 -0.05 -2.35
CA VAL A 209 5.13 -0.79 -3.58
C VAL A 209 3.79 -0.34 -4.16
N SER A 210 3.78 -0.05 -5.45
CA SER A 210 2.63 0.45 -6.19
C SER A 210 2.32 -0.42 -7.40
N ALA A 211 1.05 -0.50 -7.76
CA ALA A 211 0.58 -1.13 -8.99
C ALA A 211 -0.42 -0.21 -9.70
N VAL A 212 -0.19 0.03 -10.98
CA VAL A 212 -1.13 0.66 -11.91
C VAL A 212 -1.59 -0.42 -12.90
N VAL A 213 -2.90 -0.68 -12.91
CA VAL A 213 -3.51 -1.66 -13.80
C VAL A 213 -4.52 -0.94 -14.69
N ASP A 214 -4.18 -0.80 -15.97
CA ASP A 214 -5.08 -0.32 -17.00
C ASP A 214 -5.54 -1.49 -17.90
N PRO A 215 -6.46 -1.27 -18.86
CA PRO A 215 -6.99 -2.36 -19.69
C PRO A 215 -5.96 -3.06 -20.59
N ARG A 216 -4.74 -2.55 -20.71
CA ARG A 216 -3.66 -3.03 -21.59
C ARG A 216 -2.38 -3.38 -20.85
N HIS A 217 -2.03 -2.62 -19.82
CA HIS A 217 -0.74 -2.74 -19.14
C HIS A 217 -0.88 -2.83 -17.62
N VAL A 218 0.10 -3.51 -17.05
CA VAL A 218 0.40 -3.50 -15.61
C VAL A 218 1.74 -2.80 -15.43
N THR A 219 1.78 -1.80 -14.56
CA THR A 219 3.01 -1.14 -14.13
C THR A 219 3.16 -1.26 -12.62
N VAL A 220 4.31 -1.74 -12.15
CA VAL A 220 4.65 -1.85 -10.73
C VAL A 220 5.86 -0.98 -10.46
N GLY A 221 5.84 -0.21 -9.37
CA GLY A 221 7.00 0.53 -8.88
C GLY A 221 7.22 0.34 -7.39
N TRP A 222 8.47 0.16 -6.96
CA TRP A 222 8.77 -0.15 -5.56
C TRP A 222 10.11 0.43 -5.06
N VAL A 223 10.18 0.56 -3.74
CA VAL A 223 11.36 0.86 -2.90
C VAL A 223 11.21 0.04 -1.62
N GLY A 224 12.22 -0.77 -1.29
CA GLY A 224 12.17 -1.66 -0.13
C GLY A 224 11.85 -3.11 -0.51
N ASP A 225 11.28 -3.87 0.42
CA ASP A 225 11.07 -5.32 0.28
C ASP A 225 9.60 -5.75 0.31
N SER A 226 8.66 -4.80 0.30
CA SER A 226 7.26 -5.10 -0.03
C SER A 226 7.17 -5.55 -1.50
N ARG A 227 6.29 -6.52 -1.78
CA ARG A 227 6.33 -7.27 -3.05
C ARG A 227 5.06 -7.11 -3.87
N ALA A 228 5.23 -7.30 -5.18
CA ALA A 228 4.12 -7.49 -6.09
C ALA A 228 4.28 -8.79 -6.88
N TYR A 229 3.16 -9.44 -7.19
CA TYR A 229 3.08 -10.71 -7.88
C TYR A 229 2.07 -10.63 -9.02
N TRP A 230 2.35 -11.34 -10.11
CA TRP A 230 1.37 -11.68 -11.14
C TRP A 230 0.85 -13.09 -10.86
N LEU A 231 -0.46 -13.24 -10.70
CA LEU A 231 -1.11 -14.53 -10.48
C LEU A 231 -1.93 -14.91 -11.71
N SER A 232 -1.52 -15.98 -12.39
CA SER A 232 -2.17 -16.50 -13.60
C SER A 232 -1.91 -18.01 -13.74
N GLY A 233 -2.20 -18.77 -12.67
CA GLY A 233 -1.96 -20.21 -12.62
C GLY A 233 -0.49 -20.56 -12.85
N PRO A 234 -0.14 -21.44 -13.81
CA PRO A 234 1.27 -21.77 -14.12
C PRO A 234 2.13 -20.59 -14.56
N GLY A 235 1.53 -19.49 -15.04
CA GLY A 235 2.22 -18.27 -15.45
C GLY A 235 2.50 -17.29 -14.29
N SER A 236 2.24 -17.69 -13.05
CA SER A 236 2.41 -16.81 -11.88
C SER A 236 3.88 -16.51 -11.62
N ALA A 237 4.19 -15.25 -11.27
CA ALA A 237 5.55 -14.78 -11.11
C ALA A 237 5.67 -13.65 -10.08
N LEU A 238 6.84 -13.56 -9.43
CA LEU A 238 7.24 -12.42 -8.62
C LEU A 238 7.63 -11.25 -9.55
N LEU A 239 7.12 -10.06 -9.28
CA LEU A 239 7.33 -8.86 -10.10
C LEU A 239 8.40 -7.92 -9.55
N THR A 240 8.71 -8.00 -8.26
CA THR A 240 9.66 -7.13 -7.57
C THR A 240 10.99 -7.86 -7.27
N GLN A 241 12.00 -7.07 -6.94
CA GLN A 241 13.25 -7.56 -6.34
C GLN A 241 13.48 -6.74 -5.08
N ASP A 242 13.60 -7.40 -3.94
CA ASP A 242 13.70 -6.73 -2.65
C ASP A 242 14.98 -5.90 -2.54
N ASP A 243 14.84 -4.67 -2.06
CA ASP A 243 15.96 -3.85 -1.58
C ASP A 243 16.30 -4.26 -0.15
N ALA A 244 16.78 -5.50 0.03
CA ALA A 244 17.13 -6.04 1.33
C ALA A 244 18.41 -6.91 1.32
N GLY A 245 19.18 -6.81 2.39
CA GLY A 245 20.35 -7.64 2.65
C GLY A 245 20.04 -8.87 3.53
N PRO A 246 21.09 -9.58 4.00
CA PRO A 246 20.93 -10.71 4.92
C PRO A 246 20.16 -10.30 6.18
N GLY A 247 19.13 -11.10 6.53
CA GLY A 247 18.32 -10.85 7.71
C GLY A 247 17.29 -9.73 7.56
N HIS A 248 16.84 -9.44 6.33
CA HIS A 248 15.79 -8.45 6.03
C HIS A 248 16.16 -7.01 6.40
N VAL A 249 17.45 -6.68 6.38
CA VAL A 249 17.91 -5.30 6.56
C VAL A 249 17.69 -4.56 5.25
N LEU A 250 16.80 -3.57 5.24
CA LEU A 250 16.51 -2.75 4.07
C LEU A 250 17.77 -2.02 3.57
N THR A 251 17.93 -1.98 2.26
CA THR A 251 18.97 -1.20 1.54
C THR A 251 18.39 0.01 0.82
N ALA A 252 17.06 0.13 0.74
CA ALA A 252 16.36 1.32 0.29
C ALA A 252 15.01 1.45 1.02
N TRP A 253 14.61 2.67 1.34
CA TRP A 253 13.35 3.02 2.01
C TRP A 253 12.99 4.47 1.68
N LEU A 254 11.78 4.90 2.06
CA LEU A 254 11.39 6.31 2.09
C LEU A 254 11.67 6.86 3.48
N GLY A 255 12.34 8.01 3.58
CA GLY A 255 12.70 8.66 4.84
C GLY A 255 13.63 9.83 4.60
N ALA A 256 13.71 10.78 5.54
CA ALA A 256 14.63 11.92 5.42
C ALA A 256 16.11 11.49 5.45
N ASP A 257 16.39 10.30 6.00
CA ASP A 257 17.70 9.68 6.13
C ASP A 257 18.06 8.73 4.96
N ALA A 258 17.13 8.48 4.03
CA ALA A 258 17.30 7.55 2.91
C ALA A 258 18.24 8.06 1.80
N GLY A 259 18.56 9.37 1.79
CA GLY A 259 19.30 10.00 0.69
C GLY A 259 18.45 10.16 -0.57
N GLU A 260 19.05 9.96 -1.76
CA GLU A 260 18.32 10.01 -3.03
C GLU A 260 17.50 8.72 -3.23
N VAL A 261 16.18 8.86 -3.36
CA VAL A 261 15.26 7.74 -3.59
C VAL A 261 15.00 7.60 -5.09
N VAL A 262 15.41 6.46 -5.66
CA VAL A 262 15.10 6.07 -7.04
C VAL A 262 14.30 4.77 -7.01
N PRO A 263 13.04 4.75 -7.48
CA PRO A 263 12.27 3.52 -7.51
C PRO A 263 12.74 2.57 -8.60
N HIS A 264 12.59 1.28 -8.36
CA HIS A 264 12.52 0.30 -9.43
C HIS A 264 11.15 0.37 -10.08
N VAL A 265 11.08 0.24 -11.41
CA VAL A 265 9.80 0.23 -12.14
C VAL A 265 9.79 -0.86 -13.20
N ARG A 266 8.70 -1.63 -13.26
CA ARG A 266 8.44 -2.67 -14.26
C ARG A 266 7.09 -2.43 -14.91
N SER A 267 7.03 -2.50 -16.24
CA SER A 267 5.77 -2.41 -17.00
C SER A 267 5.69 -3.50 -18.06
N PHE A 268 4.51 -4.11 -18.23
CA PHE A 268 4.28 -5.15 -19.23
C PHE A 268 2.80 -5.21 -19.64
N ALA A 269 2.53 -5.82 -20.81
CA ALA A 269 1.19 -6.11 -21.30
C ALA A 269 0.89 -7.61 -21.11
N PRO A 270 0.01 -8.01 -20.18
CA PRO A 270 -0.34 -9.42 -20.02
C PRO A 270 -1.06 -9.96 -21.26
N GLU A 271 -0.74 -11.19 -21.67
CA GLU A 271 -1.38 -11.85 -22.83
C GLU A 271 -2.81 -12.31 -22.54
N GLY A 272 -3.17 -12.45 -21.26
CA GLY A 272 -4.45 -12.95 -20.81
C GLY A 272 -4.82 -12.43 -19.42
N PRO A 273 -5.98 -12.86 -18.90
CA PRO A 273 -6.43 -12.43 -17.59
C PRO A 273 -5.51 -12.95 -16.47
N GLY A 274 -5.49 -12.21 -15.37
CA GLY A 274 -4.78 -12.57 -14.16
C GLY A 274 -5.04 -11.56 -13.06
N VAL A 275 -4.22 -11.62 -12.01
CA VAL A 275 -4.36 -10.74 -10.84
C VAL A 275 -3.00 -10.19 -10.49
N VAL A 276 -2.93 -8.89 -10.24
CA VAL A 276 -1.79 -8.27 -9.56
C VAL A 276 -2.08 -8.32 -8.07
N LEU A 277 -1.23 -9.03 -7.34
CA LEU A 277 -1.22 -9.06 -5.88
C LEU A 277 -0.09 -8.14 -5.40
N VAL A 278 -0.38 -7.24 -4.47
CA VAL A 278 0.62 -6.37 -3.82
C VAL A 278 0.56 -6.61 -2.32
N CYS A 279 1.70 -6.80 -1.65
CA CYS A 279 1.71 -7.11 -0.23
C CYS A 279 2.96 -6.60 0.53
N SER A 280 2.80 -6.39 1.84
CA SER A 280 3.92 -6.21 2.78
C SER A 280 4.59 -7.56 3.10
N ASP A 281 5.65 -7.52 3.91
CA ASP A 281 6.43 -8.70 4.24
C ASP A 281 5.70 -9.70 5.15
N GLY A 282 4.71 -9.23 5.92
CA GLY A 282 3.88 -10.08 6.76
C GLY A 282 3.10 -11.15 5.98
N LEU A 283 2.87 -10.97 4.67
CA LEU A 283 2.37 -12.06 3.82
C LEU A 283 3.52 -12.91 3.28
N TRP A 284 4.46 -12.30 2.56
CA TRP A 284 5.40 -13.07 1.74
C TRP A 284 6.44 -13.83 2.57
N ASN A 285 6.72 -13.42 3.81
CA ASN A 285 7.55 -14.18 4.74
C ASN A 285 7.00 -15.60 5.00
N TYR A 286 5.68 -15.78 4.90
CA TYR A 286 5.03 -17.09 5.00
C TYR A 286 4.75 -17.72 3.63
N TYR A 287 4.38 -16.91 2.63
CA TYR A 287 3.97 -17.36 1.31
C TYR A 287 4.76 -16.65 0.19
N PRO A 288 6.05 -17.00 -0.02
CA PRO A 288 6.88 -16.32 -1.01
C PRO A 288 6.65 -16.80 -2.46
N ASP A 289 6.11 -18.01 -2.64
CA ASP A 289 5.98 -18.67 -3.94
C ASP A 289 4.74 -18.19 -4.71
N PRO A 290 4.89 -17.63 -5.93
CA PRO A 290 3.78 -17.10 -6.71
C PRO A 290 2.73 -18.15 -7.11
N LEU A 291 3.15 -19.39 -7.37
CA LEU A 291 2.23 -20.45 -7.78
C LEU A 291 1.38 -20.90 -6.59
N ALA A 292 1.97 -21.04 -5.40
CA ALA A 292 1.25 -21.34 -4.17
C ALA A 292 0.22 -20.25 -3.82
N LEU A 293 0.59 -18.97 -3.98
CA LEU A 293 -0.33 -17.84 -3.83
C LEU A 293 -1.52 -17.95 -4.80
N ALA A 294 -1.27 -18.19 -6.09
CA ALA A 294 -2.33 -18.37 -7.08
C ALA A 294 -3.24 -19.58 -6.78
N GLN A 295 -2.68 -20.67 -6.24
CA GLN A 295 -3.45 -21.86 -5.83
C GLN A 295 -4.29 -21.64 -4.58
N ALA A 296 -3.85 -20.76 -3.67
CA ALA A 296 -4.60 -20.41 -2.46
C ALA A 296 -5.84 -19.57 -2.77
N VAL A 297 -5.79 -18.74 -3.83
CA VAL A 297 -6.88 -17.84 -4.23
C VAL A 297 -7.26 -17.99 -5.71
N PRO A 298 -7.75 -19.16 -6.15
CA PRO A 298 -8.02 -19.43 -7.57
C PRO A 298 -9.10 -18.50 -8.16
N ASP A 299 -10.01 -17.98 -7.33
CA ASP A 299 -11.10 -17.10 -7.72
C ASP A 299 -10.80 -15.61 -7.46
N ALA A 300 -9.53 -15.23 -7.23
CA ALA A 300 -9.14 -13.86 -6.88
C ALA A 300 -9.61 -12.79 -7.87
N ALA A 301 -9.74 -13.12 -9.16
CA ALA A 301 -10.28 -12.19 -10.15
C ALA A 301 -11.79 -11.96 -10.02
N ALA A 302 -12.52 -12.97 -9.53
CA ALA A 302 -13.97 -12.92 -9.37
C ALA A 302 -14.39 -12.30 -8.03
N ASP A 303 -13.65 -12.59 -6.95
CA ASP A 303 -13.89 -12.06 -5.62
C ASP A 303 -12.60 -11.56 -4.94
N PRO A 304 -12.13 -10.35 -5.28
CA PRO A 304 -10.87 -9.83 -4.76
C PRO A 304 -10.84 -9.68 -3.25
N LEU A 305 -11.96 -9.30 -2.62
CA LEU A 305 -12.02 -9.12 -1.16
C LEU A 305 -11.92 -10.46 -0.43
N ALA A 306 -12.63 -11.49 -0.91
CA ALA A 306 -12.51 -12.83 -0.33
C ALA A 306 -11.09 -13.40 -0.47
N ALA A 307 -10.43 -13.13 -1.61
CA ALA A 307 -9.03 -13.51 -1.81
C ALA A 307 -8.08 -12.76 -0.86
N ALA A 308 -8.23 -11.44 -0.72
CA ALA A 308 -7.41 -10.66 0.21
C ALA A 308 -7.57 -11.15 1.67
N ARG A 309 -8.81 -11.39 2.12
CA ARG A 309 -9.10 -11.98 3.45
C ARG A 309 -8.42 -13.34 3.61
N THR A 310 -8.54 -14.21 2.62
CA THR A 310 -7.94 -15.56 2.65
C THR A 310 -6.42 -15.47 2.80
N LEU A 311 -5.75 -14.58 2.08
CA LEU A 311 -4.30 -14.40 2.17
C LEU A 311 -3.86 -13.88 3.55
N VAL A 312 -4.59 -12.91 4.12
CA VAL A 312 -4.34 -12.43 5.48
C VAL A 312 -4.56 -13.53 6.51
N GLU A 313 -5.67 -14.26 6.43
CA GLU A 313 -5.96 -15.38 7.33
C GLU A 313 -4.89 -16.47 7.26
N LEU A 314 -4.39 -16.81 6.08
CA LEU A 314 -3.30 -17.76 5.91
C LEU A 314 -2.01 -17.27 6.60
N ALA A 315 -1.64 -16.01 6.45
CA ALA A 315 -0.48 -15.43 7.14
C ALA A 315 -0.66 -15.42 8.67
N LEU A 316 -1.85 -15.07 9.16
CA LEU A 316 -2.19 -15.16 10.59
C LEU A 316 -2.06 -16.59 11.13
N GLN A 317 -2.58 -17.58 10.40
CA GLN A 317 -2.51 -19.00 10.78
C GLN A 317 -1.06 -19.53 10.75
N ALA A 318 -0.23 -19.04 9.83
CA ALA A 318 1.17 -19.41 9.72
C ALA A 318 2.05 -18.77 10.83
N GLY A 319 1.53 -17.75 11.51
CA GLY A 319 2.10 -17.23 12.74
C GLY A 319 1.82 -15.75 13.02
N GLY A 320 1.42 -14.98 11.99
CA GLY A 320 1.03 -13.57 12.10
C GLY A 320 2.03 -12.72 12.88
N ARG A 321 3.32 -12.86 12.60
CA ARG A 321 4.38 -12.21 13.38
C ARG A 321 4.54 -10.73 13.07
N ASP A 322 4.17 -10.31 11.86
CA ASP A 322 4.24 -8.93 11.42
C ASP A 322 2.85 -8.36 11.09
N ASN A 323 2.79 -7.07 10.77
CA ASN A 323 1.65 -6.47 10.08
C ASN A 323 1.50 -7.10 8.68
N ILE A 324 0.26 -7.32 8.25
CA ILE A 324 -0.04 -8.03 7.01
C ILE A 324 -0.95 -7.17 6.16
N THR A 325 -0.45 -6.69 5.03
CA THR A 325 -1.24 -5.90 4.09
C THR A 325 -1.21 -6.52 2.71
N VAL A 326 -2.38 -6.59 2.09
CA VAL A 326 -2.62 -7.27 0.82
C VAL A 326 -3.59 -6.47 -0.03
N LEU A 327 -3.22 -6.18 -1.29
CA LEU A 327 -4.11 -5.68 -2.34
C LEU A 327 -4.27 -6.72 -3.44
N VAL A 328 -5.49 -6.91 -3.92
CA VAL A 328 -5.85 -7.82 -5.01
C VAL A 328 -6.49 -7.00 -6.14
N ILE A 329 -5.79 -6.92 -7.26
CA ILE A 329 -6.16 -6.09 -8.42
C ILE A 329 -6.29 -6.98 -9.66
N PRO A 330 -7.52 -7.36 -10.06
CA PRO A 330 -7.74 -8.15 -11.27
C PRO A 330 -7.37 -7.38 -12.54
N PHE A 331 -6.71 -8.08 -13.46
CA PHE A 331 -6.53 -7.69 -14.84
C PHE A 331 -7.39 -8.61 -15.72
N THR A 332 -8.41 -8.07 -16.36
CA THR A 332 -9.30 -8.85 -17.22
C THR A 332 -8.80 -8.97 -18.67
N GLY A 333 -7.79 -8.16 -19.05
CA GLY A 333 -7.42 -7.95 -20.44
C GLY A 333 -8.52 -7.26 -21.25
N ARG A 334 -8.23 -6.93 -22.51
CA ARG A 334 -9.25 -6.46 -23.45
C ARG A 334 -10.09 -7.63 -23.97
N ARG A 335 -11.40 -7.40 -24.07
CA ARG A 335 -12.20 -7.91 -25.18
C ARG A 335 -12.00 -7.02 -26.41
#